data_AF-A0A5C8U9M3-F1
#
_entry.id   AF-A0A5C8U9M3-F1
#
_cell.length_a   1.000
_cell.length_b   1.000
_cell.length_c   1.000
_cell.angle_alpha   90.00
_cell.angle_beta   90.00
_cell.angle_gamma   90.00
#
_symmetry.space_group_name_H-M   'P 1'
#
loop_
_entity.id
_entity.type
_entity.pdbx_description
1 polymer ?
#
loop_
_entity_poly.entity_id
_entity_poly.type
_entity_poly.pdbx_seq_one_letter_code
_entity_poly.pdbx_strand_id
1 'polypeptide(L)'
;MVEFFHDNIHYTAGFSRFADGRLAEVFLNGGKLDSQTDVFARDCAIAASLALQSGCPADDLRAALTRTGAGGAAGALSVALDCIAEVAP
;
A
#
# COMPACT_ATOMS: atom_id res chain seq x y z
N MET A 1 -8.97 6.48 -3.72
CA MET A 1 -7.57 6.87 -3.99
C MET A 1 -7.07 7.69 -2.82
N VAL A 2 -5.80 7.54 -2.45
CA VAL A 2 -5.12 8.38 -1.45
C VAL A 2 -3.81 8.90 -2.04
N GLU A 3 -3.37 10.06 -1.54
CA GLU A 3 -2.06 10.63 -1.85
C GLU A 3 -1.31 10.83 -0.54
N PHE A 4 -0.01 10.56 -0.55
CA PHE A 4 0.83 10.72 0.63
C PHE A 4 2.28 11.01 0.24
N PHE A 5 3.05 11.50 1.22
CA PHE A 5 4.46 11.78 1.08
C PHE A 5 5.26 10.86 1.99
N HIS A 6 6.25 10.16 1.43
CA HIS A 6 7.12 9.25 2.18
C HIS A 6 8.51 9.24 1.59
N ASP A 7 9.54 9.27 2.43
CA ASP A 7 10.96 9.23 2.01
C ASP A 7 11.29 10.21 0.86
N ASN A 8 10.85 11.45 1.02
CA ASN A 8 11.02 12.54 0.04
C ASN A 8 10.37 12.32 -1.34
N ILE A 9 9.36 11.43 -1.41
CA ILE A 9 8.65 11.07 -2.64
C ILE A 9 7.14 11.21 -2.43
N HIS A 10 6.47 11.82 -3.41
CA HIS A 10 5.01 11.82 -3.51
C HIS A 10 4.54 10.51 -4.14
N TYR A 11 3.57 9.87 -3.49
CA TYR A 11 2.92 8.66 -3.96
C TYR A 11 1.43 8.87 -4.16
N THR A 12 0.88 8.17 -5.13
CA THR A 12 -0.55 8.04 -5.36
C THR A 12 -0.91 6.56 -5.25
N ALA A 13 -1.88 6.25 -4.39
CA ALA A 13 -2.41 4.90 -4.24
C ALA A 13 -3.88 4.82 -4.69
N GLY A 14 -4.12 4.05 -5.74
CA GLY A 14 -5.45 3.61 -6.13
C GLY A 14 -5.84 2.36 -5.35
N PHE A 15 -7.13 2.18 -5.03
CA PHE A 15 -7.61 0.96 -4.40
C PHE A 15 -9.06 0.68 -4.75
N SER A 16 -9.43 -0.60 -4.67
CA SER A 16 -10.79 -1.11 -4.85
C SER A 16 -11.18 -2.01 -3.68
N ARG A 17 -12.47 -2.26 -3.52
CA ARG A 17 -13.02 -3.12 -2.47
C ARG A 17 -13.93 -4.18 -3.09
N PHE A 18 -13.99 -5.33 -2.44
CA PHE A 18 -15.01 -6.33 -2.72
C PHE A 18 -16.39 -5.79 -2.33
N ALA A 19 -17.44 -6.47 -2.78
CA ALA A 19 -18.82 -6.12 -2.43
C ALA A 19 -19.10 -6.17 -0.92
N ASP A 20 -18.30 -6.94 -0.15
CA ASP A 20 -18.37 -7.03 1.30
C ASP A 20 -17.58 -5.93 2.04
N GLY A 21 -16.99 -4.99 1.31
CA GLY A 21 -16.23 -3.86 1.87
C GLY A 21 -14.76 -4.17 2.15
N ARG A 22 -14.32 -5.43 2.08
CA ARG A 22 -12.89 -5.75 2.26
C ARG A 22 -12.05 -5.17 1.13
N LEU A 23 -10.82 -4.77 1.46
CA LEU A 23 -9.85 -4.31 0.47
C LEU A 23 -9.56 -5.41 -0.56
N ALA A 24 -9.68 -5.10 -1.84
CA ALA A 24 -9.50 -6.07 -2.92
C ALA A 24 -8.19 -5.85 -3.68
N GLU A 25 -7.91 -4.61 -4.07
CA GLU A 25 -6.71 -4.26 -4.83
C GLU A 25 -6.13 -2.94 -4.35
N VAL A 26 -4.83 -2.81 -4.51
CA VAL A 26 -4.06 -1.59 -4.33
C VAL A 26 -3.10 -1.43 -5.51
N PHE A 27 -3.07 -0.24 -6.07
CA PHE A 27 -2.09 0.19 -7.07
C PHE A 27 -1.29 1.32 -6.47
N LEU A 28 0.02 1.35 -6.70
CA LEU A 28 0.90 2.35 -6.12
C LEU A 28 1.89 2.85 -7.17
N ASN A 29 1.98 4.17 -7.28
CA ASN A 29 2.95 4.86 -8.13
C ASN A 29 3.61 5.97 -7.34
N GLY A 30 4.88 6.25 -7.61
CA GLY A 30 5.55 7.39 -7.00
C GLY A 30 7.00 7.54 -7.41
N GLY A 31 7.50 8.76 -7.27
CA GLY A 31 8.87 9.12 -7.65
C GLY A 31 9.02 9.30 -9.15
N LYS A 32 10.28 9.24 -9.62
CA LYS A 32 10.57 9.31 -11.05
C LYS A 32 10.11 8.01 -11.71
N LEU A 33 9.35 8.13 -12.80
CA LEU A 33 8.90 6.98 -13.60
C LEU A 33 10.08 6.04 -13.90
N ASP A 34 9.86 4.75 -13.66
CA ASP A 34 10.83 3.67 -13.88
C ASP A 34 12.13 3.78 -13.05
N SER A 35 12.16 4.62 -12.02
CA SER A 35 13.15 4.48 -10.96
C SER A 35 12.92 3.18 -10.20
N GLN A 36 13.97 2.65 -9.57
CA GLN A 36 13.84 1.44 -8.73
C GLN A 36 12.75 1.60 -7.66
N THR A 37 12.59 2.81 -7.10
CA THR A 37 11.55 3.08 -6.13
C THR A 37 10.14 2.98 -6.73
N ASP A 38 9.91 3.52 -7.93
CA ASP A 38 8.62 3.41 -8.64
C ASP A 38 8.32 1.95 -9.03
N VAL A 39 9.34 1.22 -9.52
CA VAL A 39 9.23 -0.20 -9.85
C VAL A 39 8.87 -1.02 -8.61
N PHE A 40 9.62 -0.86 -7.51
CA PHE A 40 9.33 -1.59 -6.28
C PHE A 40 7.97 -1.22 -5.68
N ALA A 41 7.55 0.05 -5.74
CA ALA A 41 6.24 0.46 -5.28
C ALA A 41 5.11 -0.25 -6.06
N ARG A 42 5.22 -0.29 -7.40
CA ARG A 42 4.27 -1.00 -8.27
C ARG A 42 4.26 -2.50 -7.99
N ASP A 43 5.43 -3.13 -7.97
CA ASP A 43 5.56 -4.58 -7.77
C ASP A 43 5.03 -5.01 -6.39
N CYS A 44 5.33 -4.25 -5.34
CA CYS A 44 4.79 -4.51 -4.01
C CYS A 44 3.27 -4.36 -3.97
N ALA A 45 2.70 -3.35 -4.63
CA ALA A 45 1.26 -3.16 -4.69
C ALA A 45 0.54 -4.28 -5.47
N ILE A 46 1.14 -4.76 -6.56
CA ILE A 46 0.66 -5.94 -7.30
C ILE A 46 0.70 -7.19 -6.41
N ALA A 47 1.81 -7.44 -5.72
CA ALA A 47 1.93 -8.58 -4.80
C ALA A 47 0.90 -8.51 -3.67
N ALA A 48 0.67 -7.33 -3.09
CA ALA A 48 -0.36 -7.12 -2.07
C ALA A 48 -1.77 -7.38 -2.62
N SER A 49 -2.08 -6.91 -3.83
CA SER A 49 -3.36 -7.17 -4.49
C SER A 49 -3.60 -8.65 -4.70
N LEU A 50 -2.58 -9.40 -5.17
CA LEU A 50 -2.68 -10.85 -5.32
C LEU A 50 -2.90 -11.56 -3.98
N ALA A 51 -2.24 -11.10 -2.90
CA ALA A 51 -2.45 -11.64 -1.56
C ALA A 51 -3.88 -11.39 -1.07
N LEU A 52 -4.40 -10.17 -1.21
CA LEU A 52 -5.77 -9.80 -0.85
C LEU A 52 -6.81 -10.63 -1.61
N GLN A 53 -6.62 -10.77 -2.93
CA GLN A 53 -7.48 -11.58 -3.79
C GLN A 53 -7.42 -13.08 -3.46
N SER A 54 -6.29 -13.55 -2.92
CA SER A 54 -6.14 -14.92 -2.42
C SER A 54 -6.74 -15.12 -1.02
N GLY A 55 -7.35 -14.08 -0.44
CA GLY A 55 -8.04 -14.13 0.84
C GLY A 55 -7.23 -13.64 2.04
N CYS A 56 -6.04 -13.07 1.83
CA CYS A 56 -5.26 -12.48 2.92
C CYS A 56 -5.95 -11.24 3.49
N PRO A 57 -6.19 -11.14 4.81
CA PRO A 57 -6.74 -9.93 5.42
C PRO A 57 -5.78 -8.73 5.28
N ALA A 58 -6.34 -7.55 5.01
CA ALA A 58 -5.55 -6.32 4.89
C ALA A 58 -4.79 -5.97 6.18
N ASP A 59 -5.38 -6.26 7.34
CA ASP A 59 -4.74 -6.04 8.64
C ASP A 59 -3.53 -6.95 8.86
N ASP A 60 -3.59 -8.21 8.40
CA ASP A 60 -2.46 -9.15 8.47
C ASP A 60 -1.31 -8.65 7.58
N LEU A 61 -1.62 -8.19 6.36
CA LEU A 61 -0.62 -7.56 5.48
C LEU A 61 0.01 -6.32 6.15
N ARG A 62 -0.81 -5.42 6.73
CA ARG A 62 -0.33 -4.23 7.45
C ARG A 62 0.60 -4.59 8.61
N ALA A 63 0.29 -5.65 9.35
CA ALA A 63 1.08 -6.10 10.48
C ALA A 63 2.40 -6.77 10.05
N ALA A 64 2.40 -7.46 8.91
CA ALA A 64 3.57 -8.17 8.39
C ALA A 64 4.61 -7.24 7.71
N LEU A 65 4.19 -6.11 7.15
CA LEU A 65 5.10 -5.18 6.48
C LEU A 65 6.06 -4.49 7.44
N THR A 66 7.28 -4.23 6.95
CA THR A 66 8.36 -3.63 7.73
C THR A 66 7.95 -2.30 8.34
N ARG A 67 8.26 -2.16 9.63
CA ARG A 67 8.08 -0.95 10.43
C ARG A 67 9.43 -0.33 10.78
N THR A 68 9.45 0.98 11.00
CA THR A 68 10.64 1.69 11.47
C THR A 68 10.93 1.33 12.93
N GLY A 69 12.09 1.69 13.46
CA GLY A 69 12.41 1.48 14.88
C GLY A 69 11.44 2.19 15.85
N ALA A 70 10.69 3.19 15.37
CA ALA A 70 9.65 3.88 16.12
C ALA A 70 8.24 3.28 15.92
N GLY A 71 8.11 2.18 15.17
CA GLY A 71 6.84 1.50 14.90
C GLY A 71 6.03 2.05 13.71
N GLY A 72 6.49 3.12 13.07
CA GLY A 72 5.83 3.69 11.88
C GLY A 72 6.00 2.82 10.63
N ALA A 73 5.16 3.00 9.61
CA ALA A 73 5.35 2.39 8.30
C ALA A 73 6.73 2.74 7.71
N ALA A 74 7.50 1.74 7.27
CA ALA A 74 8.85 1.96 6.73
C ALA A 74 8.86 2.13 5.20
N GLY A 75 7.98 1.42 4.49
CA GLY A 75 7.91 1.42 3.04
C GLY A 75 6.64 2.08 2.50
N ALA A 76 6.66 2.46 1.23
CA ALA A 76 5.54 3.13 0.58
C ALA A 76 4.24 2.30 0.63
N LEU A 77 4.31 0.97 0.46
CA LEU A 77 3.14 0.10 0.57
C LEU A 77 2.56 0.10 2.01
N SER A 78 3.40 0.05 3.04
CA SER A 78 2.91 0.10 4.43
C SER A 78 2.22 1.44 4.74
N VAL A 79 2.75 2.56 4.22
CA VAL A 79 2.10 3.87 4.37
C VAL A 79 0.77 3.89 3.62
N ALA A 80 0.74 3.36 2.38
CA ALA A 80 -0.49 3.30 1.59
C ALA A 80 -1.61 2.53 2.31
N LEU A 81 -1.31 1.35 2.86
CA LEU A 81 -2.28 0.57 3.63
C LEU A 81 -2.69 1.26 4.93
N ASP A 82 -1.76 2.00 5.55
CA ASP A 82 -2.09 2.82 6.72
C ASP A 82 -3.11 3.91 6.37
N CYS A 83 -2.85 4.69 5.31
CA CYS A 83 -3.77 5.72 4.82
C CYS A 83 -5.12 5.14 4.35
N ILE A 84 -5.14 4.00 3.67
CA ILE A 84 -6.38 3.40 3.16
C ILE A 84 -7.32 3.00 4.31
N ALA A 85 -6.77 2.46 5.40
CA ALA A 85 -7.55 2.10 6.58
C ALA A 85 -8.18 3.32 7.28
N GLU A 86 -7.54 4.48 7.20
CA GLU A 86 -8.06 5.73 7.77
C GLU A 86 -9.20 6.34 6.93
N VAL A 87 -9.24 6.10 5.61
CA VAL A 87 -10.26 6.68 4.72
C VAL A 87 -11.67 6.15 5.00
N ALA A 88 -11.81 4.94 5.54
CA ALA A 88 -12.98 4.41 6.25
C ALA A 88 -12.79 2.89 6.51
N PRO A 89 -13.26 2.34 7.64
CA PRO A 89 -13.37 0.90 7.83
C PRO A 89 -14.24 0.25 6.74
#